data_AF-A0A914LX35-F1
#
_entry.id   AF-A0A914LX35-F1
#
_cell.length_a   1.000
_cell.length_b   1.000
_cell.length_c   1.000
_cell.angle_alpha   90.00
_cell.angle_beta   90.00
_cell.angle_gamma   90.00
#
_symmetry.space_group_name_H-M   'P 1'
#
loop_
_entity.id
_entity.type
_entity.pdbx_description
1 polymer ?
#
loop_
_entity_poly.entity_id
_entity_poly.type
_entity_poly.pdbx_seq_one_letter_code
_entity_poly.pdbx_strand_id
1 'polypeptide(L)'
;MAIVKRKYFKIKFNILLHLLFSFLFVFLFTSLTSSWSIEFPSPSSSSTLQEEELPLHPLSPPERLPKNDKKIITKRQAYQIYLGGEASVSIDKGAEDSGPWGEWTKERDCSRSCGGGVLIERRLCSDNTCQGPSIRYISCNIEPCPAGTKDFRYEQCSQHNDDPLDGKYYKWIPYAGKNKCELTCRPENANFYYKFAEKVVDGTKCDAYSDDVCVDANCLPVGCDGKLGSGKNFCKKNKD
;
A
#
# COMPACT_ATOMS: atom_id res chain seq x y z
N MET A 1 24.33 -33.17 36.86
CA MET A 1 25.16 -32.08 37.42
C MET A 1 26.51 -32.08 36.69
N ALA A 2 27.05 -30.88 36.41
CA ALA A 2 28.27 -30.61 35.64
C ALA A 2 28.08 -30.56 34.11
N ILE A 3 27.93 -29.35 33.55
CA ILE A 3 28.52 -28.80 32.30
C ILE A 3 28.20 -27.28 32.26
N VAL A 4 28.43 -26.56 33.37
CA VAL A 4 28.27 -25.08 33.45
C VAL A 4 29.58 -24.43 33.90
N LYS A 5 30.72 -24.88 33.35
CA LYS A 5 32.06 -24.36 33.67
C LYS A 5 32.97 -24.25 32.44
N ARG A 6 32.48 -23.66 31.33
CA ARG A 6 33.32 -23.38 30.15
C ARG A 6 33.25 -21.95 29.59
N LYS A 7 32.52 -21.02 30.22
CA LYS A 7 32.36 -19.63 29.72
C LYS A 7 33.19 -18.56 30.46
N TYR A 8 33.95 -18.88 31.50
CA TYR A 8 34.67 -17.87 32.31
C TYR A 8 36.15 -17.64 31.95
N PHE A 9 36.72 -18.34 30.96
CA PHE A 9 38.18 -18.27 30.71
C PHE A 9 38.58 -17.53 29.42
N LYS A 10 37.64 -17.05 28.60
CA LYS A 10 37.95 -16.39 27.31
C LYS A 10 37.84 -14.86 27.31
N ILE A 11 37.53 -14.25 28.45
CA ILE A 11 37.24 -12.80 28.57
C ILE A 11 38.43 -12.00 29.17
N LYS A 12 39.44 -12.65 29.75
CA LYS A 12 40.59 -11.96 30.38
C LYS A 12 41.84 -11.78 29.50
N PHE A 13 41.87 -12.26 28.26
CA PHE A 13 43.07 -12.19 27.41
C PHE A 13 43.09 -11.01 26.42
N ASN A 14 42.00 -10.24 26.30
CA ASN A 14 41.88 -9.19 25.27
C ASN A 14 41.91 -7.75 25.82
N ILE A 15 42.22 -7.57 27.11
CA ILE A 15 42.27 -6.25 27.77
C ILE A 15 43.73 -5.80 28.02
N LEU A 16 44.70 -6.70 27.93
CA LEU A 16 46.12 -6.39 28.16
C LEU A 16 46.85 -5.87 26.90
N LEU A 17 46.23 -5.96 25.71
CA LEU A 17 46.84 -5.49 24.44
C LEU A 17 46.37 -4.09 24.03
N HIS A 18 45.32 -3.55 24.67
CA HIS A 18 44.74 -2.24 24.34
C HIS A 18 45.33 -1.07 25.17
N LEU A 19 46.15 -1.35 26.19
CA LEU A 19 46.74 -0.34 27.07
C LEU A 19 48.15 0.11 26.67
N LEU A 20 48.72 -0.44 25.59
CA LEU A 20 50.03 -0.02 25.05
C LEU A 20 49.94 0.85 23.79
N PHE A 21 48.76 1.05 23.21
CA PHE A 21 48.58 1.87 21.98
C PHE A 21 48.10 3.31 22.25
N SER A 22 47.86 3.67 23.52
CA SER A 22 47.30 4.97 23.92
C SER A 22 48.33 5.97 24.46
N PHE A 23 49.64 5.73 24.27
CA PHE A 23 50.71 6.57 24.83
C PHE A 23 51.68 7.20 23.81
N LEU A 24 51.36 7.17 22.51
CA LEU A 24 52.22 7.75 21.44
C LEU A 24 51.55 8.81 20.54
N PHE A 25 50.40 9.37 20.91
CA PHE A 25 49.76 10.45 20.14
C PHE A 25 49.38 11.67 21.01
N VAL A 26 50.28 12.05 21.92
CA VAL A 26 50.15 13.26 22.77
C VAL A 26 51.13 14.37 22.37
N PHE A 27 51.93 14.20 21.33
CA PHE A 27 52.82 15.26 20.85
C PHE A 27 52.78 15.35 19.34
N LEU A 28 51.90 16.23 18.83
CA LEU A 28 52.13 17.16 17.73
C LEU A 28 50.79 17.84 17.37
N PHE A 29 50.83 19.16 17.19
CA PHE A 29 49.74 20.10 16.87
C PHE A 29 49.18 20.89 18.07
N THR A 30 50.09 21.70 18.63
CA THR A 30 49.77 23.02 19.17
C THR A 30 49.39 23.99 18.05
N SER A 31 48.52 24.94 18.41
CA SER A 31 48.26 26.25 17.79
C SER A 31 47.61 26.28 16.40
N LEU A 32 46.33 26.68 16.34
CA LEU A 32 45.91 27.97 15.80
C LEU A 32 44.49 28.30 16.30
N THR A 33 44.40 29.34 17.12
CA THR A 33 43.13 29.97 17.52
C THR A 33 42.75 31.02 16.48
N SER A 34 41.54 30.95 15.94
CA SER A 34 40.88 32.13 15.35
C SER A 34 39.48 32.25 15.93
N SER A 35 39.36 33.22 16.82
CA SER A 35 38.12 33.76 17.36
C SER A 35 37.32 34.41 16.25
N TRP A 36 36.03 34.10 16.15
CA TRP A 36 35.07 34.99 15.49
C TRP A 36 33.71 34.85 16.16
N SER A 37 33.14 36.02 16.40
CA SER A 37 32.04 36.31 17.30
C SER A 37 30.69 36.00 16.68
N ILE A 38 29.73 35.70 17.56
CA ILE A 38 28.31 35.53 17.29
C ILE A 38 27.68 36.90 17.00
N GLU A 39 26.77 36.97 16.02
CA GLU A 39 25.82 38.06 15.87
C GLU A 39 24.42 37.48 15.60
N PHE A 40 23.50 37.71 16.54
CA PHE A 40 22.08 37.40 16.43
C PHE A 40 21.32 38.64 15.96
N PRO A 41 20.34 38.51 15.04
CA PRO A 41 19.21 39.42 14.99
C PRO A 41 17.90 38.74 15.42
N SER A 42 17.12 39.50 16.18
CA SER A 42 15.81 39.21 16.76
C SER A 42 14.68 39.03 15.71
N PRO A 43 13.50 38.56 16.11
CA PRO A 43 12.44 38.11 15.20
C PRO A 43 11.52 39.26 14.78
N SER A 44 11.15 39.32 13.51
CA SER A 44 9.98 40.07 13.06
C SER A 44 9.21 39.34 11.96
N SER A 45 7.95 39.07 12.28
CA SER A 45 6.76 38.94 11.43
C SER A 45 6.91 38.33 10.03
N SER A 46 6.37 37.12 9.88
CA SER A 46 5.43 36.83 8.79
C SER A 46 4.72 35.52 9.11
N SER A 47 3.42 35.59 9.40
CA SER A 47 2.53 34.44 9.37
C SER A 47 2.42 33.96 7.92
N THR A 48 3.39 33.15 7.50
CA THR A 48 3.25 32.35 6.29
C THR A 48 2.56 31.07 6.74
N LEU A 49 1.31 30.87 6.30
CA LEU A 49 0.71 29.54 6.29
C LEU A 49 1.71 28.66 5.54
N GLN A 50 2.47 27.83 6.27
CA GLN A 50 3.32 26.83 5.65
C GLN A 50 2.37 25.91 4.88
N GLU A 51 2.38 26.09 3.56
CA GLU A 51 1.83 25.13 2.63
C GLU A 51 2.62 23.85 2.87
N GLU A 52 1.97 22.87 3.51
CA GLU A 52 2.51 21.53 3.67
C GLU A 52 2.57 20.93 2.26
N GLU A 53 3.69 21.16 1.55
CA GLU A 53 4.00 20.51 0.29
C GLU A 53 4.17 19.03 0.59
N LEU A 54 3.10 18.26 0.32
CA LEU A 54 3.16 16.81 0.30
C LEU A 54 4.23 16.40 -0.72
N PRO A 55 5.30 15.69 -0.33
CA PRO A 55 6.41 15.39 -1.23
C PRO A 55 5.90 14.50 -2.37
N LEU A 56 5.87 15.05 -3.58
CA LEU A 56 5.68 14.28 -4.81
C LEU A 56 6.98 13.54 -5.13
N HIS A 57 6.87 12.33 -5.68
CA HIS A 57 8.03 11.57 -6.13
C HIS A 57 8.79 12.38 -7.21
N PRO A 58 10.14 12.42 -7.22
CA PRO A 58 10.93 13.30 -8.09
C PRO A 58 10.70 13.12 -9.60
N LEU A 59 10.19 11.95 -10.00
CA LEU A 59 9.91 11.59 -11.38
C LEU A 59 8.41 11.65 -11.75
N SER A 60 7.57 12.21 -10.87
CA SER A 60 6.14 12.40 -11.14
C SER A 60 5.96 13.41 -12.28
N PRO A 61 5.14 13.11 -13.31
CA PRO A 61 4.79 14.11 -14.31
C PRO A 61 4.16 15.35 -13.64
N PRO A 62 4.45 16.57 -14.13
CA PRO A 62 3.85 17.79 -13.56
C PRO A 62 2.32 17.77 -13.75
N GLU A 63 1.57 17.77 -12.64
CA GLU A 63 0.10 17.76 -12.67
C GLU A 63 -0.43 19.15 -13.04
N ARG A 64 -1.15 19.27 -14.15
CA ARG A 64 -1.83 20.52 -14.53
C ARG A 64 -3.29 20.46 -14.07
N LEU A 65 -3.57 20.87 -12.84
CA LEU A 65 -4.94 20.99 -12.32
C LEU A 65 -5.20 22.34 -11.61
N PRO A 66 -6.45 22.84 -11.65
CA PRO A 66 -6.83 24.16 -11.12
C PRO A 66 -6.72 24.23 -9.59
N LYS A 67 -6.32 25.41 -9.11
CA LYS A 67 -5.78 25.73 -7.77
C LYS A 67 -6.63 25.37 -6.52
N ASN A 68 -7.83 24.79 -6.63
CA ASN A 68 -8.76 24.68 -5.49
C ASN A 68 -9.18 23.28 -5.05
N ASP A 69 -8.65 22.19 -5.63
CA ASP A 69 -9.04 20.82 -5.24
C ASP A 69 -7.96 20.05 -4.46
N LYS A 70 -7.48 20.61 -3.33
CA LYS A 70 -6.55 19.91 -2.41
C LYS A 70 -7.10 18.55 -1.90
N LYS A 71 -8.42 18.35 -1.93
CA LYS A 71 -9.10 17.10 -1.54
C LYS A 71 -8.93 15.96 -2.55
N ILE A 72 -8.63 16.27 -3.82
CA ILE A 72 -8.36 15.28 -4.87
C ILE A 72 -6.92 14.75 -4.74
N ILE A 73 -5.99 15.61 -4.32
CA ILE A 73 -4.55 15.32 -4.20
C ILE A 73 -4.30 14.21 -3.15
N THR A 74 -4.94 14.29 -1.97
CA THR A 74 -4.74 13.30 -0.90
C THR A 74 -5.31 11.92 -1.20
N LYS A 75 -6.30 11.80 -2.10
CA LYS A 75 -6.91 10.50 -2.46
C LYS A 75 -6.14 9.73 -3.55
N ARG A 76 -5.33 10.42 -4.35
CA ARG A 76 -4.59 9.84 -5.49
C ARG A 76 -3.15 9.45 -5.16
N GLN A 77 -2.60 9.95 -4.05
CA GLN A 77 -1.18 9.79 -3.67
C GLN A 77 -0.81 8.45 -3.04
N ALA A 78 -1.71 7.48 -3.07
CA ALA A 78 -1.41 6.15 -2.58
C ALA A 78 -1.00 5.27 -3.78
N TYR A 79 0.32 5.05 -3.93
CA TYR A 79 0.92 3.88 -4.59
C TYR A 79 1.00 3.79 -6.13
N GLN A 80 1.09 4.89 -6.87
CA GLN A 80 1.39 4.80 -8.31
C GLN A 80 2.87 4.47 -8.55
N ILE A 81 3.21 3.19 -8.76
CA ILE A 81 4.51 2.76 -9.28
C ILE A 81 4.34 2.46 -10.78
N TYR A 82 4.88 3.33 -11.63
CA TYR A 82 4.97 3.11 -13.07
C TYR A 82 6.35 2.54 -13.41
N LEU A 83 6.46 1.22 -13.53
CA LEU A 83 7.61 0.55 -14.14
C LEU A 83 7.09 -0.39 -15.23
N GLY A 84 7.46 -0.13 -16.48
CA GLY A 84 7.27 -1.10 -17.58
C GLY A 84 5.91 -1.13 -18.28
N GLY A 85 5.11 -0.06 -18.26
CA GLY A 85 3.91 0.06 -19.10
C GLY A 85 2.63 -0.59 -18.53
N GLU A 86 2.69 -1.19 -17.34
CA GLU A 86 1.52 -1.66 -16.60
C GLU A 86 1.40 -0.90 -15.29
N ALA A 87 0.27 -0.21 -15.09
CA ALA A 87 -0.01 0.48 -13.83
C ALA A 87 -0.19 -0.57 -12.72
N SER A 88 0.51 -0.39 -11.61
CA SER A 88 0.44 -1.27 -10.44
C SER A 88 0.33 -0.46 -9.16
N VAL A 89 -0.21 -1.08 -8.12
CA VAL A 89 -0.54 -0.45 -6.84
C VAL A 89 -0.03 -1.34 -5.72
N SER A 90 0.61 -0.75 -4.71
CA SER A 90 0.90 -1.42 -3.43
C SER A 90 -0.08 -0.91 -2.37
N ILE A 91 -0.11 -1.46 -1.15
CA ILE A 91 -1.02 -0.98 -0.07
C ILE A 91 -0.23 -0.62 1.19
N ASP A 92 0.95 -1.19 1.35
CA ASP A 92 1.94 -0.71 2.28
C ASP A 92 2.53 0.61 1.79
N LYS A 93 2.56 1.63 2.67
CA LYS A 93 3.36 2.83 2.46
C LYS A 93 4.83 2.44 2.56
N GLY A 94 5.34 1.80 1.51
CA GLY A 94 6.74 1.45 1.40
C GLY A 94 7.58 2.72 1.29
N ALA A 95 8.77 2.66 1.86
CA ALA A 95 9.84 3.59 1.52
C ALA A 95 10.21 3.46 0.03
N GLU A 96 11.06 4.35 -0.47
CA GLU A 96 11.60 4.26 -1.82
C GLU A 96 12.23 2.88 -2.05
N ASP A 97 12.06 2.37 -3.27
CA ASP A 97 12.48 1.03 -3.63
C ASP A 97 14.01 0.92 -3.61
N SER A 98 14.56 0.17 -2.65
CA SER A 98 16.01 0.07 -2.43
C SER A 98 16.41 -1.31 -1.92
N GLY A 99 17.64 -1.74 -2.20
CA GLY A 99 18.20 -3.02 -1.79
C GLY A 99 18.02 -4.15 -2.82
N PRO A 100 18.52 -5.36 -2.50
CA PRO A 100 18.60 -6.48 -3.44
C PRO A 100 17.27 -7.24 -3.53
N TRP A 101 16.24 -6.58 -4.05
CA TRP A 101 14.98 -7.21 -4.40
C TRP A 101 15.16 -8.23 -5.52
N GLY A 102 14.48 -9.36 -5.39
CA GLY A 102 14.30 -10.30 -6.48
C GLY A 102 13.24 -9.84 -7.48
N GLU A 103 13.07 -10.62 -8.54
CA GLU A 103 12.07 -10.39 -9.56
C GLU A 103 10.64 -10.49 -9.01
N TRP A 104 9.75 -9.70 -9.61
CA TRP A 104 8.32 -9.84 -9.36
C TRP A 104 7.81 -11.17 -9.92
N THR A 105 7.16 -11.93 -9.06
CA THR A 105 6.62 -13.24 -9.40
C THR A 105 5.13 -13.26 -9.12
N LYS A 106 4.36 -13.74 -10.10
CA LYS A 106 2.94 -13.99 -9.95
C LYS A 106 2.67 -14.98 -8.81
N GLU A 107 1.91 -14.56 -7.81
CA GLU A 107 1.58 -15.39 -6.65
C GLU A 107 0.35 -16.27 -6.92
N ARG A 108 -0.64 -15.74 -7.64
CA ARG A 108 -1.90 -16.43 -7.96
C ARG A 108 -2.45 -16.00 -9.31
N ASP A 109 -3.40 -16.74 -9.84
CA ASP A 109 -4.17 -16.31 -11.01
C ASP A 109 -5.03 -15.08 -10.73
N CYS A 110 -5.42 -14.40 -11.81
CA CYS A 110 -6.29 -13.25 -11.77
C CYS A 110 -7.57 -13.59 -10.99
N SER A 111 -8.00 -12.69 -10.11
CA SER A 111 -9.18 -12.92 -9.26
C SER A 111 -10.48 -13.09 -10.02
N ARG A 112 -10.55 -12.61 -11.27
CA ARG A 112 -11.73 -12.68 -12.15
C ARG A 112 -11.30 -13.05 -13.56
N SER A 113 -12.20 -13.68 -14.33
CA SER A 113 -11.98 -14.01 -15.75
C SER A 113 -12.41 -12.91 -16.71
N CYS A 114 -13.17 -11.91 -16.24
CA CYS A 114 -13.65 -10.78 -17.02
C CYS A 114 -14.02 -9.60 -16.10
N GLY A 115 -14.31 -8.46 -16.70
CA GLY A 115 -14.86 -7.27 -16.07
C GLY A 115 -13.90 -6.56 -15.10
N GLY A 116 -12.60 -6.81 -15.24
CA GLY A 116 -11.55 -6.27 -14.37
C GLY A 116 -11.39 -7.07 -13.08
N GLY A 117 -10.36 -7.91 -13.03
CA GLY A 117 -9.86 -8.58 -11.84
C GLY A 117 -8.53 -7.99 -11.36
N VAL A 118 -7.99 -8.62 -10.32
CA VAL A 118 -6.72 -8.24 -9.69
C VAL A 118 -5.78 -9.43 -9.65
N LEU A 119 -4.55 -9.18 -10.08
CA LEU A 119 -3.42 -10.07 -10.04
C LEU A 119 -2.48 -9.62 -8.92
N ILE A 120 -1.95 -10.57 -8.16
CA ILE A 120 -0.98 -10.31 -7.09
C ILE A 120 0.38 -10.79 -7.55
N GLU A 121 1.36 -9.90 -7.45
CA GLU A 121 2.77 -10.26 -7.61
C GLU A 121 3.54 -9.98 -6.33
N ARG A 122 4.51 -10.85 -6.07
CA ARG A 122 5.39 -10.79 -4.90
C ARG A 122 6.84 -10.82 -5.36
N ARG A 123 7.69 -10.11 -4.62
CA ARG A 123 9.14 -10.22 -4.73
C ARG A 123 9.74 -10.55 -3.36
N LEU A 124 10.90 -11.20 -3.37
CA LEU A 124 11.63 -11.58 -2.16
C LEU A 124 12.86 -10.70 -1.99
N CYS A 125 13.24 -10.40 -0.76
CA CYS A 125 14.48 -9.69 -0.46
C CYS A 125 15.61 -10.68 -0.19
N SER A 126 16.77 -10.48 -0.81
CA SER A 126 17.89 -11.42 -0.69
C SER A 126 18.56 -11.42 0.69
N ASP A 127 18.62 -10.28 1.38
CA ASP A 127 19.40 -10.11 2.62
C ASP A 127 18.70 -9.25 3.71
N ASN A 128 17.37 -9.11 3.64
CA ASN A 128 16.53 -8.28 4.53
C ASN A 128 16.92 -6.78 4.60
N THR A 129 17.79 -6.28 3.73
CA THR A 129 18.13 -4.84 3.66
C THR A 129 17.20 -4.04 2.77
N CYS A 130 16.24 -4.71 2.12
CA CYS A 130 15.38 -4.09 1.14
C CYS A 130 14.33 -3.16 1.76
N GLN A 131 14.09 -2.05 1.07
CA GLN A 131 13.08 -1.05 1.38
C GLN A 131 12.11 -0.93 0.21
N GLY A 132 10.85 -0.66 0.52
CA GLY A 132 9.76 -0.62 -0.46
C GLY A 132 8.84 -1.84 -0.37
N PRO A 133 7.82 -1.89 -1.25
CA PRO A 133 6.78 -2.90 -1.15
C PRO A 133 7.27 -4.26 -1.60
N SER A 134 6.86 -5.32 -0.89
CA SER A 134 7.11 -6.71 -1.29
C SER A 134 5.97 -7.31 -2.12
N ILE A 135 4.83 -6.61 -2.17
CA ILE A 135 3.60 -7.02 -2.88
C ILE A 135 3.15 -5.86 -3.77
N ARG A 136 2.72 -6.19 -4.98
CA ARG A 136 2.00 -5.27 -5.86
C ARG A 136 0.77 -5.94 -6.47
N TYR A 137 -0.21 -5.10 -6.78
CA TYR A 137 -1.49 -5.46 -7.35
C TYR A 137 -1.63 -4.86 -8.74
N ILE A 138 -2.07 -5.67 -9.70
CA ILE A 138 -2.15 -5.32 -11.12
C ILE A 138 -3.54 -5.68 -11.64
N SER A 139 -4.13 -4.81 -12.47
CA SER A 139 -5.38 -5.15 -13.15
C SER A 139 -5.18 -6.22 -14.21
N CYS A 140 -6.10 -7.17 -14.26
CA CYS A 140 -6.09 -8.26 -15.24
C CYS A 140 -7.51 -8.52 -15.75
N ASN A 141 -7.64 -9.17 -16.91
CA ASN A 141 -8.93 -9.53 -17.51
C ASN A 141 -9.94 -8.36 -17.54
N ILE A 142 -9.48 -7.19 -18.02
CA ILE A 142 -10.23 -5.93 -18.02
C ILE A 142 -11.37 -5.88 -19.02
N GLU A 143 -11.41 -6.82 -19.96
CA GLU A 143 -12.47 -6.93 -20.96
C GLU A 143 -13.83 -7.13 -20.28
N PRO A 144 -14.90 -6.47 -20.74
CA PRO A 144 -16.21 -6.56 -20.11
C PRO A 144 -16.73 -7.99 -20.08
N CYS A 145 -17.41 -8.35 -18.99
CA CYS A 145 -18.10 -9.63 -18.91
C CYS A 145 -19.27 -9.70 -19.90
N PRO A 146 -19.65 -10.91 -20.35
CA PRO A 146 -20.84 -11.11 -21.18
C PRO A 146 -22.09 -10.46 -20.59
N ALA A 147 -23.00 -9.99 -21.45
CA ALA A 147 -24.25 -9.41 -21.01
C ALA A 147 -25.06 -10.39 -20.15
N GLY A 148 -25.64 -9.90 -19.05
CA GLY A 148 -26.39 -10.73 -18.10
C GLY A 148 -25.52 -11.43 -17.05
N THR A 149 -24.19 -11.24 -17.06
CA THR A 149 -23.32 -11.67 -15.95
C THR A 149 -23.78 -11.00 -14.65
N LYS A 150 -23.88 -11.77 -13.57
CA LYS A 150 -24.29 -11.25 -12.27
C LYS A 150 -23.21 -10.34 -11.69
N ASP A 151 -23.62 -9.45 -10.79
CA ASP A 151 -22.66 -8.67 -10.02
C ASP A 151 -21.76 -9.59 -9.19
N PHE A 152 -20.46 -9.32 -9.19
CA PHE A 152 -19.48 -10.22 -8.56
C PHE A 152 -19.62 -10.29 -7.04
N ARG A 153 -20.11 -9.22 -6.38
CA ARG A 153 -20.44 -9.25 -4.95
C ARG A 153 -21.70 -10.06 -4.70
N TYR A 154 -22.68 -9.96 -5.60
CA TYR A 154 -23.88 -10.80 -5.55
C TYR A 154 -23.52 -12.28 -5.59
N GLU A 155 -22.62 -12.67 -6.50
CA GLU A 155 -22.12 -14.05 -6.59
C GLU A 155 -21.52 -14.53 -5.26
N GLN A 156 -20.65 -13.71 -4.65
CA GLN A 156 -20.06 -14.01 -3.34
C GLN A 156 -21.10 -14.20 -2.23
N CYS A 157 -22.13 -13.34 -2.14
CA CYS A 157 -23.22 -13.55 -1.19
C CYS A 157 -23.99 -14.85 -1.49
N SER A 158 -24.27 -15.12 -2.76
CA SER A 158 -25.08 -16.27 -3.16
C SER A 158 -24.42 -17.63 -2.94
N GLN A 159 -23.10 -17.67 -2.74
CA GLN A 159 -22.37 -18.89 -2.35
C GLN A 159 -22.87 -19.45 -1.00
N HIS A 160 -23.47 -18.61 -0.16
CA HIS A 160 -23.99 -19.00 1.15
C HIS A 160 -25.49 -19.33 1.16
N ASN A 161 -26.13 -19.43 0.00
CA ASN A 161 -27.57 -19.76 -0.07
C ASN A 161 -27.87 -21.18 0.42
N ASP A 162 -26.93 -22.09 0.24
CA ASP A 162 -27.02 -23.49 0.66
C ASP A 162 -26.47 -23.72 2.08
N ASP A 163 -26.01 -22.66 2.75
CA ASP A 163 -25.54 -22.68 4.13
C ASP A 163 -26.69 -22.27 5.07
N PRO A 164 -27.18 -23.15 5.96
CA PRO A 164 -28.26 -22.80 6.87
C PRO A 164 -27.75 -21.89 8.00
N LEU A 165 -28.47 -20.79 8.25
CA LEU A 165 -28.30 -19.94 9.43
C LEU A 165 -29.44 -20.19 10.40
N ASP A 166 -29.12 -20.71 11.58
CA ASP A 166 -30.09 -21.12 12.61
C ASP A 166 -31.16 -22.08 12.08
N GLY A 167 -30.75 -23.03 11.23
CA GLY A 167 -31.63 -24.04 10.63
C GLY A 167 -32.52 -23.52 9.50
N LYS A 168 -32.31 -22.29 9.03
CA LYS A 168 -33.05 -21.68 7.91
C LYS A 168 -32.12 -21.32 6.76
N TYR A 169 -32.62 -21.53 5.54
CA TYR A 169 -31.94 -21.11 4.32
C TYR A 169 -32.43 -19.73 3.90
N TYR A 170 -31.51 -18.95 3.34
CA TYR A 170 -31.80 -17.60 2.88
C TYR A 170 -31.20 -17.39 1.51
N LYS A 171 -31.89 -16.61 0.68
CA LYS A 171 -31.30 -16.05 -0.53
C LYS A 171 -30.58 -14.75 -0.17
N TRP A 172 -29.26 -14.81 -0.14
CA TRP A 172 -28.39 -13.70 0.25
C TRP A 172 -28.14 -12.76 -0.91
N ILE A 173 -28.25 -11.47 -0.63
CA ILE A 173 -27.97 -10.38 -1.57
C ILE A 173 -27.00 -9.37 -0.92
N PRO A 174 -26.20 -8.65 -1.72
CA PRO A 174 -25.26 -7.68 -1.18
C PRO A 174 -25.94 -6.57 -0.38
N TYR A 175 -25.30 -6.17 0.72
CA TYR A 175 -25.68 -5.00 1.49
C TYR A 175 -24.58 -3.95 1.42
N ALA A 176 -24.98 -2.70 1.10
CA ALA A 176 -24.07 -1.56 1.08
C ALA A 176 -23.81 -1.09 2.53
N GLY A 177 -22.85 -1.75 3.19
CA GLY A 177 -22.39 -1.40 4.53
C GLY A 177 -21.50 -0.15 4.55
N LYS A 178 -21.07 0.25 5.76
CA LYS A 178 -20.10 1.33 5.94
C LYS A 178 -18.74 0.96 5.35
N ASN A 179 -18.29 -0.28 5.58
CA ASN A 179 -17.09 -0.81 4.95
C ASN A 179 -17.45 -1.35 3.57
N LYS A 180 -17.02 -0.62 2.53
CA LYS A 180 -17.33 -0.98 1.14
C LYS A 180 -16.67 -2.28 0.70
N CYS A 181 -15.55 -2.67 1.30
CA CYS A 181 -14.79 -3.83 0.87
C CYS A 181 -14.93 -5.03 1.80
N GLU A 182 -15.92 -5.02 2.67
CA GLU A 182 -16.35 -6.14 3.50
C GLU A 182 -17.51 -6.90 2.82
N LEU A 183 -17.57 -8.22 3.00
CA LEU A 183 -18.67 -9.03 2.48
C LEU A 183 -19.81 -9.07 3.51
N THR A 184 -20.60 -8.00 3.51
CA THR A 184 -21.86 -7.95 4.26
C THR A 184 -23.04 -8.20 3.32
N CYS A 185 -23.85 -9.19 3.69
CA CYS A 185 -25.02 -9.63 2.93
C CYS A 185 -26.27 -9.50 3.79
N ARG A 186 -27.43 -9.40 3.13
CA ARG A 186 -28.74 -9.48 3.77
C ARG A 186 -29.60 -10.50 3.04
N PRO A 187 -30.53 -11.18 3.71
CA PRO A 187 -31.52 -12.00 3.02
C PRO A 187 -32.46 -11.11 2.19
N GLU A 188 -32.94 -11.65 1.06
CA GLU A 188 -33.91 -10.96 0.20
C GLU A 188 -35.24 -10.67 0.93
N ASN A 189 -35.65 -11.59 1.81
CA ASN A 189 -36.96 -11.59 2.47
C ASN A 189 -36.90 -11.27 3.98
N ALA A 190 -35.80 -10.72 4.50
CA ALA A 190 -35.71 -10.31 5.90
C ALA A 190 -34.77 -9.10 6.09
N ASN A 191 -34.88 -8.46 7.26
CA ASN A 191 -34.24 -7.18 7.56
C ASN A 191 -33.10 -7.32 8.60
N PHE A 192 -32.24 -8.31 8.42
CA PHE A 192 -31.00 -8.43 9.18
C PHE A 192 -29.81 -8.48 8.21
N TYR A 193 -28.61 -8.37 8.75
CA TYR A 193 -27.37 -8.41 7.98
C TYR A 193 -26.43 -9.44 8.60
N TYR A 194 -25.62 -10.06 7.76
CA TYR A 194 -24.61 -11.02 8.16
C TYR A 194 -23.29 -10.72 7.44
N LYS A 195 -22.20 -10.72 8.19
CA LYS A 195 -20.85 -10.52 7.66
C LYS A 195 -20.23 -11.88 7.40
N PHE A 196 -20.13 -12.26 6.13
CA PHE A 196 -19.56 -13.56 5.74
C PHE A 196 -18.03 -13.53 5.63
N ALA A 197 -17.45 -12.38 5.33
CA ALA A 197 -16.00 -12.23 5.27
C ALA A 197 -15.57 -10.80 5.61
N GLU A 198 -14.39 -10.68 6.23
CA GLU A 198 -13.74 -9.39 6.52
C GLU A 198 -13.43 -8.61 5.23
N LYS A 199 -13.19 -9.33 4.12
CA LYS A 199 -12.97 -8.74 2.81
C LYS A 199 -13.71 -9.49 1.70
N VAL A 200 -14.22 -8.73 0.73
CA VAL A 200 -14.64 -9.27 -0.56
C VAL A 200 -13.42 -9.74 -1.37
N VAL A 201 -13.66 -10.57 -2.37
CA VAL A 201 -12.61 -10.98 -3.32
C VAL A 201 -12.05 -9.77 -4.07
N ASP A 202 -10.74 -9.71 -4.24
CA ASP A 202 -10.09 -8.58 -4.94
C ASP A 202 -10.66 -8.39 -6.36
N GLY A 203 -10.84 -7.14 -6.77
CA GLY A 203 -11.49 -6.79 -8.05
C GLY A 203 -13.02 -6.68 -7.97
N THR A 204 -13.63 -6.93 -6.80
CA THR A 204 -15.04 -6.60 -6.56
C THR A 204 -15.21 -5.08 -6.54
N LYS A 205 -16.19 -4.54 -7.27
CA LYS A 205 -16.50 -3.10 -7.22
C LYS A 205 -16.82 -2.65 -5.80
N CYS A 206 -16.34 -1.47 -5.42
CA CYS A 206 -16.61 -0.93 -4.08
C CYS A 206 -18.07 -0.52 -3.88
N ASP A 207 -18.69 0.03 -4.92
CA ASP A 207 -20.08 0.46 -4.95
C ASP A 207 -20.65 0.41 -6.38
N ALA A 208 -21.92 0.82 -6.53
CA ALA A 208 -22.63 0.77 -7.80
C ALA A 208 -22.34 1.98 -8.73
N TYR A 209 -21.65 3.01 -8.24
CA TYR A 209 -21.53 4.30 -8.93
C TYR A 209 -20.14 4.54 -9.51
N SER A 210 -19.09 4.03 -8.85
CA SER A 210 -17.71 4.11 -9.35
C SER A 210 -17.24 2.79 -9.98
N ASP A 211 -16.12 2.88 -10.70
CA ASP A 211 -15.38 1.71 -11.19
C ASP A 211 -14.25 1.30 -10.24
N ASP A 212 -14.18 1.93 -9.06
CA ASP A 212 -13.22 1.59 -8.01
C ASP A 212 -13.44 0.16 -7.54
N VAL A 213 -12.36 -0.54 -7.24
CA VAL A 213 -12.41 -1.95 -6.83
C VAL A 213 -11.73 -2.16 -5.49
N CYS A 214 -12.21 -3.18 -4.79
CA CYS A 214 -11.62 -3.63 -3.54
C CYS A 214 -10.35 -4.42 -3.82
N VAL A 215 -9.28 -4.07 -3.11
CA VAL A 215 -7.99 -4.76 -3.12
C VAL A 215 -7.51 -4.82 -1.69
N ASP A 216 -7.36 -6.02 -1.15
CA ASP A 216 -6.97 -6.27 0.23
C ASP A 216 -7.73 -5.40 1.25
N ALA A 217 -9.06 -5.47 1.20
CA ALA A 217 -10.00 -4.70 2.02
C ALA A 217 -10.00 -3.16 1.81
N ASN A 218 -9.21 -2.63 0.86
CA ASN A 218 -9.15 -1.21 0.55
C ASN A 218 -9.86 -0.90 -0.77
N CYS A 219 -10.63 0.18 -0.81
CA CYS A 219 -11.26 0.64 -2.04
C CYS A 219 -10.27 1.50 -2.84
N LEU A 220 -9.76 0.96 -3.96
CA LEU A 220 -8.73 1.59 -4.76
C LEU A 220 -9.29 2.11 -6.09
N PRO A 221 -8.81 3.28 -6.56
CA PRO A 221 -9.30 3.89 -7.77
C PRO A 221 -8.84 3.13 -9.02
N VAL A 222 -9.77 3.01 -9.98
CA VAL A 222 -9.52 2.43 -11.30
C VAL A 222 -9.64 3.54 -12.33
N GLY A 223 -8.62 3.66 -13.18
CA GLY A 223 -8.63 4.61 -14.28
C GLY A 223 -9.59 4.18 -15.40
N CYS A 224 -9.85 5.10 -16.30
CA CYS A 224 -10.82 4.88 -17.39
C CYS A 224 -10.44 3.84 -18.43
N ASP A 225 -9.20 3.39 -18.41
CA ASP A 225 -8.70 2.24 -19.14
C ASP A 225 -8.89 0.91 -18.38
N GLY A 226 -9.68 0.89 -17.31
CA GLY A 226 -9.94 -0.30 -16.50
C GLY A 226 -8.76 -0.75 -15.64
N LYS A 227 -7.73 0.10 -15.52
CA LYS A 227 -6.48 -0.23 -14.82
C LYS A 227 -6.39 0.45 -13.45
N LEU A 228 -6.12 -0.36 -12.44
CA LEU A 228 -5.80 0.06 -11.08
C LEU A 228 -4.62 1.02 -11.07
N GLY A 229 -4.76 2.13 -10.34
CA GLY A 229 -3.71 3.13 -10.24
C GLY A 229 -3.40 3.88 -11.55
N SER A 230 -4.21 3.74 -12.61
CA SER A 230 -4.04 4.53 -13.82
C SER A 230 -4.50 5.97 -13.62
N GLY A 231 -3.67 6.95 -14.00
CA GLY A 231 -3.96 8.39 -13.88
C GLY A 231 -4.97 8.91 -14.90
N LYS A 232 -5.60 8.04 -15.70
CA LYS A 232 -6.58 8.43 -16.72
C LYS A 232 -7.93 8.75 -16.06
N ASN A 233 -8.14 10.03 -15.77
CA ASN A 233 -9.23 10.55 -14.94
C ASN A 233 -10.57 10.84 -15.66
N PHE A 234 -10.69 10.62 -16.98
CA PHE A 234 -11.89 11.04 -17.73
C PHE A 234 -12.45 9.94 -18.65
N CYS A 235 -13.49 9.27 -18.15
CA CYS A 235 -14.35 8.41 -18.94
C CYS A 235 -15.51 9.31 -19.31
N LYS A 236 -15.62 9.73 -20.57
CA LYS A 236 -16.91 10.25 -21.03
C LYS A 236 -17.89 9.09 -20.95
N LYS A 237 -18.73 9.06 -19.91
CA LYS A 237 -19.95 8.24 -19.94
C LYS A 237 -20.79 8.83 -21.06
N ASN A 238 -20.70 8.26 -22.26
CA ASN A 238 -21.66 8.58 -23.32
C ASN A 238 -23.02 8.15 -22.76
N LYS A 239 -23.87 9.14 -22.53
CA LYS A 239 -25.29 8.95 -22.32
C LYS A 239 -25.85 8.71 -23.71
N ASP A 240 -26.08 7.45 -24.05
CA ASP A 240 -26.99 7.08 -25.13
C ASP A 240 -28.43 7.09 -24.57
#